data_AF-A0A8T6C835-F1
#
_entry.id   AF-A0A8T6C835-F1
#
_cell.length_a   1.000
_cell.length_b   1.000
_cell.length_c   1.000
_cell.angle_alpha   90.00
_cell.angle_beta   90.00
_cell.angle_gamma   90.00
#
_symmetry.space_group_name_H-M   'P 1'
#
loop_
_entity.id
_entity.type
_entity.pdbx_description
1 polymer ?
#
loop_
_entity_poly.entity_id
_entity_poly.type
_entity_poly.pdbx_seq_one_letter_code
_entity_poly.pdbx_strand_id
1 'polypeptide(L)'
;AVGARFIVTRTEPKYLYLTGYAILLTSYVAPLFLTLLGLLPEFGSGALAGVLFGFQLAAGLGAGLLMICSLIMFAETTDEYRFVRNVSRTALILGLITFGNKLASGLGKVVSGWILEWVGFPDVKSGVEVTPGVASDLALYAGVFCAVAGLAGLAVLSTFRLTRARHAEIVAGLRERDRMMQTEAASG
;
A
#
# COMPACT_ATOMS: atom_id res chain seq x y z
N ALA A 1 20.91 1.05 -0.44
CA ALA A 1 20.58 0.18 -1.58
C ALA A 1 20.92 -1.31 -1.34
N VAL A 2 22.09 -1.66 -0.78
CA VAL A 2 22.50 -3.06 -0.55
C VAL A 2 21.68 -3.79 0.54
N GLY A 3 21.37 -3.12 1.66
CA GLY A 3 20.61 -3.74 2.76
C GLY A 3 19.18 -4.17 2.40
N ALA A 4 18.46 -3.34 1.63
CA ALA A 4 17.11 -3.68 1.15
C ALA A 4 17.13 -4.89 0.20
N ARG A 5 18.17 -5.01 -0.64
CA ARG A 5 18.33 -6.12 -1.57
C ARG A 5 18.61 -7.45 -0.86
N PHE A 6 19.35 -7.42 0.25
CA PHE A 6 19.65 -8.61 1.07
C PHE A 6 18.42 -9.16 1.80
N ILE A 7 17.58 -8.28 2.33
CA ILE A 7 16.34 -8.68 3.02
C ILE A 7 15.32 -9.27 2.03
N VAL A 8 15.26 -8.72 0.82
CA VAL A 8 14.37 -9.18 -0.26
C VAL A 8 14.78 -10.54 -0.84
N THR A 9 16.06 -10.93 -0.80
CA THR A 9 16.46 -12.26 -1.33
C THR A 9 16.19 -13.42 -0.37
N ARG A 10 16.16 -13.18 0.94
CA ARG A 10 15.91 -14.23 1.94
C ARG A 10 14.47 -14.34 2.43
N THR A 11 13.65 -13.31 2.24
CA THR A 11 12.28 -13.29 2.77
C THR A 11 11.27 -13.45 1.63
N GLU A 12 10.12 -14.06 1.87
CA GLU A 12 9.04 -14.07 0.88
C GLU A 12 8.56 -12.63 0.62
N PRO A 13 8.36 -12.21 -0.65
CA PRO A 13 7.90 -10.86 -0.99
C PRO A 13 6.63 -10.47 -0.25
N LYS A 14 5.74 -11.44 0.02
CA LYS A 14 4.55 -11.29 0.85
C LYS A 14 4.83 -10.72 2.23
N TYR A 15 5.78 -11.30 2.98
CA TYR A 15 6.04 -10.85 4.35
C TYR A 15 6.61 -9.43 4.36
N LEU A 16 7.43 -9.08 3.37
CA LEU A 16 7.97 -7.73 3.22
C LEU A 16 6.88 -6.73 2.80
N TYR A 17 5.94 -7.16 1.99
CA TYR A 17 4.76 -6.38 1.66
C TYR A 17 3.91 -6.10 2.91
N LEU A 18 3.62 -7.14 3.71
CA LEU A 18 2.81 -7.01 4.92
C LEU A 18 3.48 -6.15 5.99
N THR A 19 4.79 -6.29 6.20
CA THR A 19 5.53 -5.44 7.15
C THR A 19 5.60 -4.01 6.66
N GLY A 20 5.84 -3.78 5.36
CA GLY A 20 5.80 -2.45 4.76
C GLY A 20 4.42 -1.79 4.92
N TYR A 21 3.35 -2.57 4.72
CA TYR A 21 1.98 -2.10 4.93
C TYR A 21 1.69 -1.75 6.39
N ALA A 22 2.09 -2.61 7.33
CA ALA A 22 1.89 -2.38 8.76
C ALA A 22 2.65 -1.15 9.26
N ILE A 23 3.89 -0.94 8.79
CA ILE A 23 4.67 0.27 9.09
C ILE A 23 3.94 1.50 8.54
N LEU A 24 3.52 1.47 7.27
CA LEU A 24 2.82 2.58 6.63
C LEU A 24 1.54 2.95 7.40
N LEU A 25 0.70 1.94 7.68
CA LEU A 25 -0.56 2.12 8.38
C LEU A 25 -0.34 2.72 9.78
N THR A 26 0.60 2.14 10.53
CA THR A 26 0.94 2.63 11.88
C THR A 26 1.43 4.07 11.82
N SER A 27 2.29 4.42 10.85
CA SER A 27 2.81 5.78 10.72
C SER A 27 1.75 6.83 10.39
N TYR A 28 0.69 6.47 9.66
CA TYR A 28 -0.41 7.39 9.38
C TYR A 28 -1.43 7.47 10.53
N VAL A 29 -1.68 6.35 11.20
CA VAL A 29 -2.73 6.24 12.21
C VAL A 29 -2.24 6.66 13.60
N ALA A 30 -1.01 6.33 13.97
CA ALA A 30 -0.43 6.67 15.27
C ALA A 30 -0.46 8.17 15.61
N PRO A 31 -0.03 9.11 14.74
CA PRO A 31 -0.05 10.53 15.08
C PRO A 31 -1.46 11.06 15.30
N LEU A 32 -2.48 10.54 14.60
CA LEU A 32 -3.89 10.93 14.80
C LEU A 32 -4.35 10.56 16.21
N PHE A 33 -4.11 9.33 16.65
CA PHE A 33 -4.45 8.90 18.00
C PHE A 33 -3.61 9.56 19.10
N LEU A 34 -2.33 9.82 18.85
CA LEU A 34 -1.49 10.58 19.78
C LEU A 34 -1.98 12.03 19.94
N THR A 35 -2.58 12.60 18.90
CA THR A 35 -3.20 13.95 18.95
C THR A 35 -4.41 13.92 19.87
N LEU A 36 -5.28 12.91 19.71
CA LEU A 36 -6.46 12.72 20.54
C LEU A 36 -6.13 12.50 22.03
N LEU A 37 -5.03 11.81 22.31
CA LEU A 37 -4.57 11.56 23.67
C LEU A 37 -3.83 12.75 24.32
N GLY A 38 -3.64 13.86 23.57
CA GLY A 38 -2.87 15.01 24.04
C GLY A 38 -1.39 14.72 24.30
N LEU A 39 -0.86 13.64 23.71
CA LEU A 39 0.53 13.19 23.89
C LEU A 39 1.50 13.88 22.92
N LEU A 40 0.99 14.64 21.95
CA LEU A 40 1.82 15.39 21.01
C LEU A 40 2.28 16.73 21.59
N PRO A 41 3.49 17.21 21.22
CA PRO A 41 3.96 18.54 21.59
C PRO A 41 3.01 19.63 21.10
N GLU A 42 3.04 20.79 21.76
CA GLU A 42 2.19 21.94 21.42
C GLU A 42 2.22 22.26 19.91
N PHE A 43 1.04 22.57 19.36
CA PHE A 43 0.87 22.99 17.97
C PHE A 43 1.74 24.22 17.68
N GLY A 44 2.52 24.15 16.60
CA GLY A 44 3.46 25.22 16.21
C GLY A 44 4.87 25.09 16.80
N SER A 45 5.13 24.12 17.68
CA SER A 45 6.49 23.87 18.19
C SER A 45 7.37 23.14 17.16
N GLY A 46 8.68 23.44 17.14
CA GLY A 46 9.65 22.69 16.32
C GLY A 46 9.76 21.21 16.71
N ALA A 47 9.42 20.88 17.96
CA ALA A 47 9.36 19.50 18.45
C ALA A 47 8.22 18.70 17.78
N LEU A 48 7.04 19.31 17.59
CA LEU A 48 5.94 18.68 16.86
C LEU A 48 6.34 18.36 15.42
N ALA A 49 6.99 19.31 14.74
CA ALA A 49 7.48 19.09 13.38
C ALA A 49 8.50 17.93 13.31
N GLY A 50 9.41 17.82 14.28
CA GLY A 50 10.36 16.71 14.36
C GLY A 50 9.70 15.35 14.56
N VAL A 51 8.68 15.26 15.43
CA VAL A 51 7.92 14.02 15.67
C VAL A 51 7.14 13.60 14.42
N LEU A 52 6.40 14.54 13.79
CA LEU A 52 5.66 14.28 12.56
C LEU A 52 6.58 13.91 11.40
N PHE A 53 7.76 14.53 11.31
CA PHE A 53 8.78 14.16 10.35
C PHE A 53 9.28 12.73 10.57
N GLY A 54 9.48 12.31 11.82
CA GLY A 54 9.82 10.92 12.16
C GLY A 54 8.76 9.91 11.69
N PHE A 55 7.47 10.21 11.90
CA PHE A 55 6.37 9.40 11.39
C PHE A 55 6.37 9.36 9.85
N GLN A 56 6.58 10.50 9.18
CA GLN A 56 6.64 10.57 7.73
C GLN A 56 7.85 9.83 7.14
N LEU A 57 8.99 9.83 7.82
CA LEU A 57 10.14 9.01 7.42
C LEU A 57 9.79 7.51 7.49
N ALA A 58 9.18 7.07 8.59
CA ALA A 58 8.72 5.70 8.74
C ALA A 58 7.66 5.33 7.66
N ALA A 59 6.72 6.24 7.37
CA ALA A 59 5.75 6.07 6.30
C ALA A 59 6.46 5.93 4.93
N GLY A 60 7.45 6.77 4.64
CA GLY A 60 8.25 6.69 3.41
C GLY A 60 8.99 5.35 3.26
N LEU A 61 9.53 4.81 4.34
CA LEU A 61 10.15 3.48 4.34
C LEU A 61 9.13 2.37 4.03
N GLY A 62 7.96 2.41 4.68
CA GLY A 62 6.86 1.48 4.40
C GLY A 62 6.37 1.56 2.95
N ALA A 63 6.17 2.78 2.43
CA ALA A 63 5.75 3.03 1.06
C ALA A 63 6.78 2.53 0.04
N GLY A 64 8.07 2.72 0.30
CA GLY A 64 9.14 2.21 -0.56
C GLY A 64 9.16 0.69 -0.64
N LEU A 65 8.98 0.00 0.50
CA LEU A 65 8.86 -1.46 0.54
C LEU A 65 7.64 -1.94 -0.25
N LEU A 66 6.49 -1.31 -0.05
CA LEU A 66 5.26 -1.63 -0.79
C LEU A 66 5.43 -1.46 -2.29
N MET A 67 6.06 -0.37 -2.74
CA MET A 67 6.25 -0.10 -4.16
C MET A 67 7.08 -1.21 -4.83
N ILE A 68 8.19 -1.61 -4.20
CA ILE A 68 9.07 -2.66 -4.74
C ILE A 68 8.37 -4.02 -4.71
N CYS A 69 7.73 -4.36 -3.59
CA CYS A 69 7.05 -5.66 -3.46
C CYS A 69 5.82 -5.77 -4.36
N SER A 70 5.08 -4.67 -4.58
CA SER A 70 3.94 -4.62 -5.51
C SER A 70 4.36 -5.03 -6.92
N LEU A 71 5.48 -4.50 -7.42
CA LEU A 71 5.97 -4.82 -8.77
C LEU A 71 6.31 -6.29 -8.92
N ILE A 72 6.96 -6.88 -7.90
CA ILE A 72 7.26 -8.31 -7.87
C ILE A 72 5.96 -9.11 -7.88
N MET A 73 5.06 -8.86 -6.94
CA MET A 73 3.80 -9.61 -6.82
C MET A 73 2.91 -9.49 -8.06
N PHE A 74 2.89 -8.34 -8.75
CA PHE A 74 2.16 -8.19 -10.01
C PHE A 74 2.75 -9.08 -11.12
N ALA A 75 4.08 -9.14 -11.25
CA ALA A 75 4.74 -10.03 -12.19
C ALA A 75 4.44 -11.50 -11.88
N GLU A 76 4.59 -11.91 -10.60
CA GLU A 76 4.30 -13.27 -10.15
C GLU A 76 2.84 -13.67 -10.43
N THR A 77 1.89 -12.76 -10.22
CA THR A 77 0.46 -12.98 -10.51
C THR A 77 0.19 -13.13 -12.01
N THR A 78 0.87 -12.35 -12.86
CA THR A 78 0.71 -12.47 -14.31
C THR A 78 1.30 -13.76 -14.85
N ASP A 79 2.43 -14.21 -14.29
CA ASP A 79 3.03 -15.51 -14.63
C ASP A 79 2.15 -16.67 -14.18
N GLU A 80 1.59 -16.60 -12.98
CA GLU A 80 0.61 -17.59 -12.50
C GLU A 80 -0.61 -17.68 -13.42
N TYR A 81 -1.17 -16.53 -13.84
CA TYR A 81 -2.29 -16.51 -14.77
C TYR A 81 -1.92 -17.14 -16.12
N ARG A 82 -0.75 -16.81 -16.67
CA ARG A 82 -0.25 -17.37 -17.93
C ARG A 82 -0.05 -18.89 -17.82
N PHE A 83 0.42 -19.36 -16.68
CA PHE A 83 0.62 -20.78 -16.42
C PHE A 83 -0.70 -21.55 -16.33
N VAL A 84 -1.67 -21.05 -15.56
CA VAL A 84 -2.97 -21.71 -15.36
C VAL A 84 -3.87 -21.63 -16.60
N ARG A 85 -3.92 -20.47 -17.27
CA ARG A 85 -4.85 -20.24 -18.40
C ARG A 85 -4.24 -20.47 -19.76
N ASN A 86 -2.95 -20.81 -19.82
CA ASN A 86 -2.20 -21.03 -21.06
C ASN A 86 -2.24 -19.82 -22.05
N VAL A 87 -2.61 -18.62 -21.57
CA VAL A 87 -2.76 -17.41 -22.37
C VAL A 87 -2.12 -16.24 -21.62
N SER A 88 -1.34 -15.43 -22.34
CA SER A 88 -0.76 -14.20 -21.78
C SER A 88 -1.79 -13.06 -21.82
N ARG A 89 -2.14 -12.54 -20.64
CA ARG A 89 -3.00 -11.34 -20.47
C ARG A 89 -2.36 -10.31 -19.56
N THR A 90 -1.04 -10.24 -19.56
CA THR A 90 -0.24 -9.37 -18.68
C THR A 90 -0.69 -7.91 -18.75
N ALA A 91 -0.87 -7.37 -19.95
CA ALA A 91 -1.29 -5.98 -20.14
C ALA A 91 -2.70 -5.70 -19.58
N LEU A 92 -3.65 -6.62 -19.74
CA LEU A 92 -5.01 -6.48 -19.22
C LEU A 92 -5.02 -6.53 -17.68
N ILE A 93 -4.28 -7.47 -17.08
CA ILE A 93 -4.17 -7.61 -15.63
C ILE A 93 -3.50 -6.37 -15.02
N LEU A 94 -2.37 -5.92 -15.60
CA LEU A 94 -1.66 -4.73 -15.14
C LEU A 94 -2.51 -3.46 -15.30
N GLY A 95 -3.26 -3.36 -16.40
CA GLY A 95 -4.23 -2.28 -16.62
C GLY A 95 -5.31 -2.26 -15.55
N LEU A 96 -5.89 -3.42 -15.22
CA LEU A 96 -6.94 -3.52 -14.19
C LEU A 96 -6.41 -3.15 -12.79
N ILE A 97 -5.21 -3.59 -12.44
CA ILE A 97 -4.56 -3.28 -11.16
C ILE A 97 -4.30 -1.77 -11.03
N THR A 98 -3.72 -1.15 -12.05
CA THR A 98 -3.41 0.29 -12.02
C THR A 98 -4.68 1.14 -12.03
N PHE A 99 -5.71 0.71 -12.76
CA PHE A 99 -7.04 1.31 -12.72
C PHE A 99 -7.67 1.22 -11.33
N GLY A 100 -7.64 0.04 -10.71
CA GLY A 100 -8.11 -0.18 -9.34
C GLY A 100 -7.42 0.74 -8.32
N ASN A 101 -6.09 0.90 -8.41
CA ASN A 101 -5.34 1.81 -7.56
C ASN A 101 -5.77 3.28 -7.72
N LYS A 102 -6.02 3.73 -8.96
CA LYS A 102 -6.51 5.09 -9.21
C LYS A 102 -7.93 5.30 -8.70
N LEU A 103 -8.80 4.32 -8.91
CA LEU A 103 -10.17 4.35 -8.37
C LEU A 103 -10.17 4.40 -6.85
N ALA A 104 -9.40 3.54 -6.19
CA ALA A 104 -9.28 3.54 -4.73
C ALA A 104 -8.75 4.88 -4.20
N SER A 105 -7.74 5.46 -4.86
CA SER A 105 -7.23 6.80 -4.50
C SER A 105 -8.29 7.90 -4.70
N GLY A 106 -9.05 7.84 -5.78
CA GLY A 106 -10.14 8.78 -6.05
C GLY A 106 -11.25 8.70 -5.00
N LEU A 107 -11.71 7.48 -4.69
CA LEU A 107 -12.71 7.24 -3.65
C LEU A 107 -12.22 7.70 -2.28
N GLY A 108 -10.95 7.45 -1.94
CA GLY A 108 -10.36 7.94 -0.69
C GLY A 108 -10.47 9.46 -0.56
N LYS A 109 -10.17 10.21 -1.63
CA LYS A 109 -10.28 11.67 -1.64
C LYS A 109 -11.72 12.16 -1.48
N VAL A 110 -12.68 11.50 -2.15
CA VAL A 110 -14.11 11.84 -2.01
C VAL A 110 -14.56 11.64 -0.56
N VAL A 111 -14.21 10.50 0.04
CA VAL A 111 -14.55 10.22 1.43
C VAL A 111 -13.87 11.19 2.39
N SER A 112 -12.60 11.57 2.15
CA SER A 112 -11.93 12.61 2.92
C SER A 112 -12.67 13.95 2.86
N GLY A 113 -13.22 14.32 1.70
CA GLY A 113 -14.06 15.51 1.54
C GLY A 113 -15.33 15.44 2.39
N TRP A 114 -16.03 14.31 2.37
CA TRP A 114 -17.22 14.11 3.21
C TRP A 114 -16.93 14.16 4.71
N ILE A 115 -15.78 13.62 5.15
CA ILE A 115 -15.37 13.71 6.56
C ILE A 115 -15.15 15.17 6.96
N LEU A 116 -14.51 15.98 6.11
CA LEU A 116 -14.31 17.41 6.38
C LEU A 116 -15.63 18.17 6.47
N GLU A 117 -16.59 17.86 5.58
CA GLU A 117 -17.93 18.46 5.58
C GLU A 117 -18.71 18.08 6.85
N TRP A 118 -18.69 16.80 7.25
CA TRP A 118 -19.39 16.34 8.47
C TRP A 118 -18.84 16.94 9.76
N VAL A 119 -17.53 17.15 9.82
CA VAL A 119 -16.89 17.75 11.00
C VAL A 119 -17.04 19.28 11.01
N GLY A 120 -17.61 19.87 9.95
CA GLY A 120 -17.78 21.31 9.82
C GLY A 120 -16.44 22.03 9.70
N PHE A 121 -15.46 21.41 9.03
CA PHE A 121 -14.14 22.01 8.86
C PHE A 121 -14.27 23.33 8.08
N PRO A 122 -13.74 24.45 8.61
CA PRO A 122 -13.93 25.75 7.98
C PRO A 122 -13.26 25.79 6.61
N ASP A 123 -13.89 26.49 5.69
CA ASP A 123 -13.36 26.66 4.34
C ASP A 123 -11.98 27.32 4.42
N VAL A 124 -11.00 26.84 3.65
CA VAL A 124 -9.62 27.36 3.69
C VAL A 124 -9.57 28.88 3.42
N LYS A 125 -10.58 29.40 2.72
CA LYS A 125 -10.74 30.83 2.38
C LYS A 125 -11.39 31.67 3.48
N SER A 126 -12.00 31.05 4.49
CA SER A 126 -12.79 31.74 5.50
C SER A 126 -11.94 32.47 6.55
N GLY A 127 -10.65 32.10 6.70
CA GLY A 127 -9.77 32.67 7.72
C GLY A 127 -10.21 32.38 9.16
N VAL A 128 -11.22 31.54 9.36
CA VAL A 128 -11.74 31.15 10.67
C VAL A 128 -10.78 30.16 11.31
N GLU A 129 -10.37 30.43 12.56
CA GLU A 129 -9.55 29.52 13.35
C GLU A 129 -10.30 28.21 13.63
N VAL A 130 -9.63 27.08 13.38
CA VAL A 130 -10.16 25.75 13.69
C VAL A 130 -10.25 25.60 15.20
N THR A 131 -11.45 25.40 15.72
CA THR A 131 -11.61 25.14 17.16
C THR A 131 -10.98 23.80 17.55
N PRO A 132 -10.44 23.67 18.77
CA PRO A 132 -9.84 22.41 19.25
C PRO A 132 -10.80 21.20 19.18
N GLY A 133 -12.11 21.44 19.30
CA GLY A 133 -13.14 20.40 19.16
C GLY A 133 -13.22 19.85 17.73
N VAL A 134 -13.27 20.73 16.72
CA VAL A 134 -13.29 20.34 15.30
C VAL A 134 -12.01 19.59 14.91
N ALA A 135 -10.85 20.00 15.42
CA ALA A 135 -9.59 19.30 15.18
C ALA A 135 -9.57 17.89 15.79
N SER A 136 -10.15 17.73 16.98
CA SER A 136 -10.24 16.45 17.67
C SER A 136 -11.23 15.51 16.97
N ASP A 137 -12.40 16.02 16.59
CA ASP A 137 -13.39 15.25 15.84
C ASP A 137 -12.82 14.81 14.48
N LEU A 138 -12.09 15.70 13.79
CA LEU A 138 -11.42 15.36 12.54
C LEU A 138 -10.39 14.24 12.74
N ALA A 139 -9.54 14.33 13.78
CA ALA A 139 -8.56 13.30 14.09
C ALA A 139 -9.22 11.96 14.40
N LEU A 140 -10.37 11.96 15.08
CA LEU A 140 -11.14 10.76 15.40
C LEU A 140 -11.76 10.13 14.16
N TYR A 141 -12.55 10.88 13.38
CA TYR A 141 -13.24 10.33 12.21
C TYR A 141 -12.26 9.90 11.12
N ALA A 142 -11.24 10.73 10.83
CA ALA A 142 -10.22 10.38 9.84
C ALA A 142 -9.36 9.21 10.32
N GLY A 143 -8.98 9.19 11.60
CA GLY A 143 -8.20 8.10 12.20
C GLY A 143 -8.92 6.77 12.19
N VAL A 144 -10.18 6.73 12.63
CA VAL A 144 -11.01 5.52 12.63
C VAL A 144 -11.26 5.03 11.20
N PHE A 145 -11.61 5.92 10.27
CA PHE A 145 -11.83 5.53 8.88
C PHE A 145 -10.56 4.95 8.25
N CYS A 146 -9.42 5.60 8.44
CA CYS A 146 -8.13 5.14 7.94
C CYS A 146 -7.73 3.79 8.56
N ALA A 147 -7.93 3.63 9.87
CA ALA A 147 -7.64 2.38 10.58
C ALA A 147 -8.51 1.23 10.07
N VAL A 148 -9.83 1.43 9.94
CA VAL A 148 -10.75 0.38 9.47
C VAL A 148 -10.44 0.00 8.03
N ALA A 149 -10.30 0.98 7.12
CA ALA A 149 -9.97 0.72 5.72
C ALA A 149 -8.60 0.04 5.58
N GLY A 150 -7.62 0.49 6.37
CA GLY A 150 -6.28 -0.09 6.40
C GLY A 150 -6.26 -1.53 6.92
N LEU A 151 -6.94 -1.81 8.02
CA LEU A 151 -7.05 -3.15 8.59
C LEU A 151 -7.81 -4.10 7.65
N ALA A 152 -8.87 -3.64 6.99
CA ALA A 152 -9.56 -4.41 5.97
C ALA A 152 -8.63 -4.77 4.80
N GLY A 153 -7.85 -3.79 4.32
CA GLY A 153 -6.81 -4.03 3.30
C GLY A 153 -5.77 -5.05 3.73
N LEU A 154 -5.25 -4.91 4.95
CA LEU A 154 -4.28 -5.84 5.53
C LEU A 154 -4.85 -7.26 5.67
N ALA A 155 -6.11 -7.39 6.09
CA ALA A 155 -6.80 -8.67 6.21
C ALA A 155 -6.92 -9.35 4.85
N VAL A 156 -7.35 -8.64 3.80
CA VAL A 156 -7.42 -9.18 2.44
C VAL A 156 -6.02 -9.59 1.95
N LEU A 157 -5.00 -8.75 2.13
CA LEU A 157 -3.64 -9.05 1.72
C LEU A 157 -3.03 -10.26 2.45
N SER A 158 -3.42 -10.48 3.70
CA SER A 158 -2.93 -11.63 4.48
C SER A 158 -3.35 -12.98 3.86
N THR A 159 -4.46 -13.00 3.11
CA THR A 159 -4.98 -14.18 2.41
C THR A 159 -4.21 -14.55 1.15
N PHE A 160 -3.34 -13.66 0.64
CA PHE A 160 -2.53 -13.94 -0.55
C PHE A 160 -1.61 -15.13 -0.31
N ARG A 161 -1.70 -16.17 -1.16
CA ARG A 161 -0.97 -17.44 -1.00
C ARG A 161 -0.22 -17.80 -2.27
N LEU A 162 0.86 -17.07 -2.55
CA LEU A 162 1.85 -17.49 -3.54
C LEU A 162 3.20 -17.64 -2.84
N THR A 163 3.64 -18.88 -2.68
CA THR A 163 4.95 -19.19 -2.07
C THR A 163 6.04 -19.08 -3.12
N ARG A 164 7.28 -18.79 -2.70
CA ARG A 164 8.43 -18.78 -3.63
C ARG A 164 8.62 -20.11 -4.34
N ALA A 165 8.37 -21.23 -3.65
CA ALA A 165 8.45 -22.57 -4.24
C ALA A 165 7.44 -22.72 -5.38
N ARG A 166 6.18 -22.32 -5.15
CA ARG A 166 5.14 -22.35 -6.18
C ARG A 166 5.47 -21.44 -7.36
N HIS A 167 5.97 -20.23 -7.08
CA HIS A 167 6.39 -19.32 -8.14
C HIS A 167 7.56 -19.89 -8.97
N ALA A 168 8.52 -20.58 -8.33
CA ALA A 168 9.61 -21.25 -9.04
C ALA A 168 9.12 -22.39 -9.96
N GLU A 169 8.15 -23.19 -9.51
CA GLU A 169 7.49 -24.21 -10.35
C GLU A 169 6.81 -23.59 -11.58
N ILE A 170 6.07 -22.50 -11.38
CA ILE A 170 5.37 -21.76 -12.45
C ILE A 170 6.38 -21.27 -13.49
N VAL A 171 7.47 -20.62 -13.05
CA VAL A 171 8.51 -20.10 -13.95
C VAL A 171 9.22 -21.23 -14.71
N ALA A 172 9.50 -22.36 -14.06
CA ALA A 172 10.10 -23.51 -14.72
C ALA A 172 9.19 -24.09 -15.80
N GLY A 173 7.89 -24.27 -15.50
CA GLY A 173 6.92 -24.78 -16.47
C GLY A 173 6.67 -23.84 -17.65
N LEU A 174 6.66 -22.53 -17.42
CA LEU A 174 6.57 -21.54 -18.50
C LEU A 174 7.79 -21.57 -19.42
N ARG A 175 9.01 -21.66 -18.84
CA ARG A 175 10.25 -21.75 -19.63
C ARG A 175 10.30 -22.99 -20.51
N GLU A 176 9.83 -24.13 -19.99
CA GLU A 176 9.81 -25.37 -20.76
C GLU A 176 8.87 -25.28 -21.96
N ARG A 177 7.66 -24.74 -21.75
CA ARG A 177 6.71 -24.48 -22.84
C ARG A 177 7.24 -23.49 -23.89
N ASP A 178 7.90 -22.42 -23.43
CA ASP A 178 8.47 -21.42 -24.33
C ASP A 178 9.59 -22.02 -25.20
N ARG A 179 10.39 -22.95 -24.66
CA ARG A 179 11.38 -23.72 -25.42
C ARG A 179 10.74 -24.64 -26.45
N MET A 180 9.72 -25.41 -26.05
CA MET A 180 9.03 -26.33 -26.96
C MET A 180 8.45 -25.60 -28.18
N MET A 181 7.77 -24.45 -27.96
CA MET A 181 7.23 -23.66 -29.07
C MET A 181 8.33 -23.06 -29.97
N GLN A 182 9.49 -22.69 -29.42
CA GLN A 182 10.62 -22.22 -30.22
C GLN A 182 11.24 -23.33 -31.07
N THR A 183 11.33 -24.56 -30.54
CA THR A 183 11.84 -25.71 -31.30
C THR A 183 10.87 -26.09 -32.42
N GLU A 184 9.57 -26.10 -32.15
CA GLU A 184 8.53 -26.39 -33.15
C GLU A 184 8.54 -25.36 -34.29
N ALA A 185 8.61 -24.07 -33.95
CA ALA A 185 8.72 -22.97 -34.92
C ALA A 185 10.04 -22.95 -35.71
N ALA A 186 11.11 -23.56 -35.19
CA ALA A 186 12.39 -23.67 -35.90
C ALA A 186 12.47 -24.93 -36.80
N SER A 187 11.52 -25.86 -36.65
CA SER A 187 11.47 -27.13 -37.38
C SER A 187 10.46 -27.17 -38.54
N GLY A 188 9.58 -26.16 -38.63
CA GLY A 188 8.62 -25.98 -39.73
C GLY A 188 9.01 -24.84 -40.66
#